data_AF-A0A2N2JKT0-F1
#
_entry.id   AF-A0A2N2JKT0-F1
#
_cell.length_a   1.000
_cell.length_b   1.000
_cell.length_c   1.000
_cell.angle_alpha   90.00
_cell.angle_beta   90.00
_cell.angle_gamma   90.00
#
_symmetry.space_group_name_H-M   'P 1'
#
loop_
_entity.id
_entity.type
_entity.pdbx_description
1 polymer ?
#
loop_
_entity_poly.entity_id
_entity_poly.type
_entity_poly.pdbx_seq_one_letter_code
_entity_poly.pdbx_strand_id
1 'polypeptide(L)'
;MRRHLPGLAVLAAALLTSGCVSMSYRPQSTPFVKIVQIDGMQKFRVGDTDYSGGLAGGLDGAVKDVPEALAHADDAESDALTGLVLTIIGAVLVGLGTAGLSASAAESDIYGSDSGTFSAVFMVGGLATSIAAMFELSSATAHQIDAINIYNDTMWLRLMDGQPGAAPGLPPLAPLDPGTADPEP
;
A
#
# COMPACT_ATOMS: atom_id res chain seq x y z
N MET A 1 17.54 -33.14 29.32
CA MET A 1 18.30 -32.18 28.46
C MET A 1 17.30 -31.18 27.88
N ARG A 2 17.32 -29.91 28.32
CA ARG A 2 16.45 -28.85 27.79
C ARG A 2 17.15 -28.19 26.61
N ARG A 3 16.66 -28.38 25.38
CA ARG A 3 17.18 -27.65 24.21
C ARG A 3 16.58 -26.24 24.24
N HIS A 4 17.44 -25.27 24.44
CA HIS A 4 17.10 -23.86 24.41
C HIS A 4 16.74 -23.47 22.96
N LEU A 5 15.50 -23.03 22.73
CA LEU A 5 15.00 -22.39 21.49
C LEU A 5 14.92 -20.83 21.59
N PRO A 6 15.86 -20.10 22.22
CA PRO A 6 15.70 -18.66 22.47
C PRO A 6 15.86 -17.82 21.19
N GLY A 7 16.48 -18.33 20.13
CA GLY A 7 16.77 -17.55 18.92
C GLY A 7 15.54 -17.19 18.10
N LEU A 8 14.56 -18.10 17.99
CA LEU A 8 13.41 -17.91 17.09
C LEU A 8 12.37 -16.94 17.69
N ALA A 9 12.21 -16.95 19.01
CA ALA A 9 11.37 -16.00 19.73
C ALA A 9 11.91 -14.56 19.65
N VAL A 10 13.24 -14.39 19.66
CA VAL A 10 13.87 -13.06 19.55
C VAL A 10 13.74 -12.49 18.15
N LEU A 11 13.86 -13.31 17.09
CA LEU A 11 13.69 -12.87 15.71
C LEU A 11 12.24 -12.43 15.40
N ALA A 12 11.25 -13.20 15.89
CA ALA A 12 9.84 -12.84 15.74
C ALA A 12 9.47 -11.56 16.51
N ALA A 13 10.04 -11.36 17.70
CA ALA A 13 9.82 -10.15 18.49
C ALA A 13 10.47 -8.90 17.85
N ALA A 14 11.65 -9.04 17.22
CA ALA A 14 12.34 -7.93 16.56
C ALA A 14 11.61 -7.41 15.30
N LEU A 15 10.91 -8.29 14.58
CA LEU A 15 10.09 -7.93 13.42
C LEU A 15 8.82 -7.15 13.82
N LEU A 16 8.26 -7.41 15.01
CA LEU A 16 7.07 -6.70 15.49
C LEU A 16 7.37 -5.27 15.97
N THR A 17 8.62 -4.96 16.34
CA THR A 17 9.00 -3.63 16.85
C THR A 17 9.42 -2.63 15.78
N SER A 18 9.59 -3.04 14.51
CA SER A 18 10.07 -2.17 13.42
C SER A 18 8.94 -1.54 12.57
N GLY A 19 7.68 -1.82 12.88
CA GLY A 19 6.52 -1.37 12.08
C GLY A 19 6.01 0.05 12.34
N CYS A 20 6.57 0.81 13.29
CA CYS A 20 6.10 2.16 13.62
C CYS A 20 6.89 3.26 12.89
N VAL A 21 7.20 3.10 11.60
CA VAL A 21 7.66 4.23 10.79
C VAL A 21 6.41 4.98 10.34
N SER A 22 5.98 5.93 11.17
CA SER A 22 4.97 6.92 10.78
C SER A 22 5.56 7.81 9.68
N MET A 23 5.48 7.37 8.43
CA MET A 23 5.63 8.28 7.31
C MET A 23 4.42 9.20 7.29
N SER A 24 4.51 10.33 8.01
CA SER A 24 3.55 11.41 7.90
C SER A 24 3.82 12.22 6.64
N TYR A 25 3.83 11.58 5.47
CA TYR A 25 3.69 12.31 4.23
C TYR A 25 2.24 12.74 4.12
N ARG A 26 2.00 14.05 4.26
CA ARG A 26 0.70 14.64 3.95
C ARG A 26 0.78 15.14 2.50
N PRO A 27 0.09 14.51 1.54
CA PRO A 27 -0.02 15.05 0.20
C PRO A 27 -0.53 16.49 0.31
N GLN A 28 0.05 17.42 -0.45
CA GLN A 28 -0.52 18.75 -0.52
C GLN A 28 -1.95 18.64 -1.06
N SER A 29 -2.91 19.26 -0.37
CA SER A 29 -4.29 19.28 -0.83
C SER A 29 -4.39 20.20 -2.04
N THR A 30 -4.26 19.65 -3.23
CA THR A 30 -4.45 20.37 -4.47
C THR A 30 -5.96 20.50 -4.76
N PRO A 31 -6.39 21.43 -5.62
CA PRO A 31 -7.80 21.67 -5.88
C PRO A 31 -8.46 20.61 -6.78
N PHE A 32 -7.69 19.82 -7.54
CA PHE A 32 -8.23 18.96 -8.60
C PHE A 32 -8.61 17.56 -8.10
N VAL A 33 -7.63 16.74 -7.68
CA VAL A 33 -7.87 15.41 -7.12
C VAL A 33 -7.68 15.47 -5.61
N LYS A 34 -8.74 15.19 -4.86
CA LYS A 34 -8.72 15.15 -3.39
C LYS A 34 -8.86 13.73 -2.89
N ILE A 35 -8.04 13.37 -1.91
CA ILE A 35 -8.24 12.14 -1.14
C ILE A 35 -9.25 12.46 -0.03
N VAL A 36 -10.40 11.82 -0.07
CA VAL A 36 -11.47 11.98 0.94
C VAL A 36 -11.80 10.64 1.57
N GLN A 37 -12.22 10.64 2.84
CA GLN A 37 -12.72 9.44 3.51
C GLN A 37 -14.25 9.52 3.58
N ILE A 38 -14.93 8.58 2.93
CA ILE A 38 -16.40 8.49 2.90
C ILE A 38 -16.79 7.09 3.36
N ASP A 39 -17.63 7.01 4.39
CA ASP A 39 -18.06 5.74 5.00
C ASP A 39 -16.89 4.86 5.45
N GLY A 40 -15.80 5.49 5.92
CA GLY A 40 -14.59 4.80 6.36
C GLY A 40 -13.65 4.35 5.23
N MET A 41 -14.06 4.44 3.98
CA MET A 41 -13.24 4.09 2.82
C MET A 41 -12.57 5.32 2.21
N GLN A 42 -11.32 5.16 1.77
CA GLN A 42 -10.61 6.18 1.00
C GLN A 42 -11.21 6.24 -0.41
N LYS A 43 -11.51 7.45 -0.88
CA LYS A 43 -11.99 7.74 -2.23
C LYS A 43 -11.22 8.90 -2.84
N PHE A 44 -11.13 8.91 -4.17
CA PHE A 44 -10.60 10.07 -4.90
C PHE A 44 -11.76 10.91 -5.40
N ARG A 45 -11.74 12.21 -5.13
CA ARG A 45 -12.77 13.14 -5.59
C ARG A 45 -12.19 14.08 -6.63
N VAL A 46 -12.84 14.16 -7.78
CA VAL A 46 -12.56 15.13 -8.86
C VAL A 46 -13.81 15.95 -9.12
N GLY A 47 -13.79 17.22 -8.73
CA GLY A 47 -15.01 18.04 -8.67
C GLY A 47 -16.05 17.40 -7.73
N ASP A 48 -17.23 17.07 -8.28
CA ASP A 48 -18.33 16.40 -7.56
C ASP A 48 -18.38 14.88 -7.81
N THR A 49 -17.42 14.32 -8.56
CA THR A 49 -17.38 12.88 -8.85
C THR A 49 -16.45 12.16 -7.89
N ASP A 50 -16.97 11.11 -7.26
CA ASP A 50 -16.20 10.22 -6.39
C ASP A 50 -15.80 8.96 -7.14
N TYR A 51 -14.52 8.62 -7.06
CA TYR A 51 -13.93 7.38 -7.54
C TYR A 51 -13.53 6.53 -6.35
N SER A 52 -13.59 5.20 -6.53
CA SER A 52 -13.06 4.26 -5.56
C SER A 52 -11.58 4.53 -5.28
N GLY A 53 -11.09 4.11 -4.12
CA GLY A 53 -9.67 4.21 -3.77
C GLY A 53 -9.15 2.91 -3.15
N GLY A 54 -7.83 2.84 -3.00
CA GLY A 54 -7.13 1.66 -2.50
C GLY A 54 -7.25 0.47 -3.47
N LEU A 55 -7.46 -0.73 -2.91
CA LEU A 55 -7.52 -1.99 -3.69
C LEU A 55 -8.70 -2.08 -4.68
N ALA A 56 -9.70 -1.20 -4.55
CA ALA A 56 -10.85 -1.20 -5.44
C ALA A 56 -10.60 -0.44 -6.76
N GLY A 57 -9.39 0.09 -6.96
CA GLY A 57 -9.02 0.87 -8.15
C GLY A 57 -9.76 2.20 -8.22
N GLY A 58 -9.89 2.78 -9.41
CA GLY A 58 -10.64 4.01 -9.69
C GLY A 58 -9.80 5.28 -9.82
N LEU A 59 -8.49 5.19 -9.55
CA LEU A 59 -7.57 6.32 -9.76
C LEU A 59 -7.42 6.64 -11.25
N ASP A 60 -7.40 5.62 -12.10
CA ASP A 60 -7.39 5.69 -13.56
C ASP A 60 -8.51 6.63 -14.09
N GLY A 61 -9.73 6.47 -13.59
CA GLY A 61 -10.88 7.30 -13.94
C GLY A 61 -10.72 8.76 -13.50
N ALA A 62 -10.05 8.99 -12.37
CA ALA A 62 -9.78 10.31 -11.82
C ALA A 62 -8.67 11.06 -12.57
N VAL A 63 -7.67 10.35 -13.11
CA VAL A 63 -6.49 10.96 -13.76
C VAL A 63 -6.42 10.78 -15.28
N LYS A 64 -7.45 10.21 -15.91
CA LYS A 64 -7.51 9.86 -17.35
C LYS A 64 -7.14 10.97 -18.34
N ASP A 65 -7.27 12.24 -17.95
CA ASP A 65 -7.02 13.38 -18.84
C ASP A 65 -5.51 13.74 -18.96
N VAL A 66 -4.65 13.02 -18.22
CA VAL A 66 -3.19 13.16 -18.25
C VAL A 66 -2.56 11.77 -18.43
N PRO A 67 -2.04 11.44 -19.64
CA PRO A 67 -1.53 10.10 -19.94
C PRO A 67 -0.41 9.62 -19.01
N GLU A 68 0.47 10.54 -18.57
CA GLU A 68 1.57 10.21 -17.65
C GLU A 68 1.06 9.85 -16.25
N ALA A 69 0.05 10.57 -15.75
CA ALA A 69 -0.58 10.24 -14.48
C ALA A 69 -1.35 8.90 -14.57
N LEU A 70 -1.98 8.62 -15.71
CA LEU A 70 -2.68 7.36 -15.95
C LEU A 70 -1.74 6.15 -15.90
N ALA A 71 -0.53 6.26 -16.49
CA ALA A 71 0.46 5.20 -16.43
C ALA A 71 0.83 4.83 -14.98
N HIS A 72 1.04 5.84 -14.13
CA HIS A 72 1.29 5.59 -12.71
C HIS A 72 0.08 5.06 -11.94
N ALA A 73 -1.14 5.43 -12.34
CA ALA A 73 -2.35 4.85 -11.76
C ALA A 73 -2.49 3.36 -12.10
N ASP A 74 -2.17 2.97 -13.35
CA ASP A 74 -2.18 1.59 -13.80
C ASP A 74 -1.11 0.75 -13.07
N ASP A 75 0.11 1.29 -12.95
CA ASP A 75 1.21 0.66 -12.19
C ASP A 75 0.81 0.48 -10.71
N ALA A 76 0.19 1.49 -10.10
CA ALA A 76 -0.29 1.40 -8.72
C ALA A 76 -1.31 0.27 -8.52
N GLU A 77 -2.26 0.10 -9.44
CA GLU A 77 -3.25 -0.98 -9.37
C GLU A 77 -2.61 -2.36 -9.54
N SER A 78 -1.69 -2.49 -10.50
CA SER A 78 -0.93 -3.72 -10.76
C SER A 78 -0.10 -4.14 -9.54
N ASP A 79 0.65 -3.21 -8.94
CA ASP A 79 1.48 -3.46 -7.77
C ASP A 79 0.61 -3.78 -6.54
N ALA A 80 -0.52 -3.08 -6.37
CA ALA A 80 -1.43 -3.34 -5.25
C ALA A 80 -2.06 -4.74 -5.34
N LEU A 81 -2.48 -5.15 -6.54
CA LEU A 81 -3.01 -6.48 -6.79
C LEU A 81 -1.94 -7.56 -6.60
N THR A 82 -0.74 -7.33 -7.12
CA THR A 82 0.41 -8.25 -6.95
C THR A 82 0.76 -8.42 -5.48
N GLY A 83 0.85 -7.32 -4.74
CA GLY A 83 1.08 -7.33 -3.30
C GLY A 83 -0.03 -8.06 -2.52
N LEU A 84 -1.30 -7.88 -2.88
CA LEU A 84 -2.41 -8.62 -2.26
C LEU A 84 -2.30 -10.14 -2.51
N VAL A 85 -2.02 -10.53 -3.75
CA VAL A 85 -1.86 -11.95 -4.12
C VAL A 85 -0.68 -12.58 -3.37
N LEU A 86 0.46 -11.89 -3.31
CA LEU A 86 1.64 -12.35 -2.55
C LEU A 86 1.35 -12.44 -1.05
N THR A 87 0.56 -11.51 -0.50
CA THR A 87 0.13 -11.56 0.91
C THR A 87 -0.68 -12.84 1.18
N ILE A 88 -1.62 -13.19 0.31
CA ILE A 88 -2.44 -14.40 0.44
C ILE A 88 -1.55 -15.65 0.34
N ILE A 89 -0.66 -15.71 -0.66
CA ILE A 89 0.27 -16.83 -0.83
C ILE A 89 1.15 -16.98 0.41
N GLY A 90 1.75 -15.88 0.88
CA GLY A 90 2.58 -15.87 2.09
C GLY A 90 1.84 -16.38 3.31
N ALA A 91 0.60 -15.91 3.53
CA ALA A 91 -0.26 -16.36 4.62
C ALA A 91 -0.58 -17.86 4.54
N VAL A 92 -0.89 -18.38 3.35
CA VAL A 92 -1.14 -19.82 3.15
C VAL A 92 0.11 -20.64 3.44
N LEU A 93 1.27 -20.24 2.94
CA LEU A 93 2.55 -20.94 3.18
C LEU A 93 2.90 -20.97 4.67
N VAL A 94 2.77 -19.84 5.37
CA VAL A 94 2.99 -19.80 6.83
C VAL A 94 1.98 -20.69 7.56
N GLY A 95 0.71 -20.69 7.15
CA GLY A 95 -0.33 -21.55 7.71
C GLY A 95 0.00 -23.03 7.56
N LEU A 96 0.40 -23.47 6.36
CA LEU A 96 0.81 -24.84 6.07
C LEU A 96 2.06 -25.25 6.89
N GLY A 97 3.06 -24.38 6.97
CA GLY A 97 4.24 -24.62 7.80
C GLY A 97 3.91 -24.77 9.29
N THR A 98 2.98 -23.94 9.80
CA THR A 98 2.52 -24.01 11.20
C THR A 98 1.74 -25.27 11.49
N ALA A 99 0.86 -25.69 10.57
CA ALA A 99 0.11 -26.93 10.68
C ALA A 99 1.05 -28.16 10.64
N GLY A 100 2.02 -28.17 9.74
CA GLY A 100 3.03 -29.23 9.63
C GLY A 100 3.89 -29.37 10.88
N LEU A 101 4.31 -28.26 11.48
CA LEU A 101 5.02 -28.26 12.77
C LEU A 101 4.16 -28.84 13.89
N SER A 102 2.88 -28.47 13.93
CA SER A 102 1.94 -28.92 14.96
C SER A 102 1.65 -30.43 14.85
N ALA A 103 1.48 -30.93 13.62
CA ALA A 103 1.31 -32.36 13.35
C ALA A 103 2.57 -33.16 13.73
N SER A 104 3.74 -32.66 13.37
CA SER A 104 5.03 -33.29 13.71
C SER A 104 5.29 -33.34 15.22
N ALA A 105 4.80 -32.35 15.97
CA ALA A 105 4.90 -32.35 17.43
C ALA A 105 3.96 -33.36 18.10
N ALA A 106 2.86 -33.75 17.44
CA ALA A 106 1.90 -34.73 17.95
C ALA A 106 2.35 -36.19 17.70
N GLU A 107 3.10 -36.44 16.63
CA GLU A 107 3.66 -37.75 16.29
C GLU A 107 5.09 -37.90 16.85
N SER A 108 5.23 -38.16 18.15
CA SER A 108 6.52 -38.05 18.84
C SER A 108 7.53 -39.19 18.59
N ASP A 109 7.20 -40.28 17.89
CA ASP A 109 8.07 -41.48 17.94
C ASP A 109 8.32 -42.26 16.63
N ILE A 110 7.73 -41.92 15.47
CA ILE A 110 7.80 -42.82 14.28
C ILE A 110 8.24 -42.16 12.96
N TYR A 111 7.99 -40.86 12.73
CA TYR A 111 8.37 -40.19 11.48
C TYR A 111 9.57 -39.24 11.69
N GLY A 112 10.65 -39.52 10.96
CA GLY A 112 11.96 -38.89 11.09
C GLY A 112 12.03 -37.41 10.72
N SER A 113 13.26 -36.86 10.79
CA SER A 113 13.66 -35.45 10.65
C SER A 113 13.14 -34.66 9.43
N ASP A 114 12.44 -35.30 8.49
CA ASP A 114 12.07 -34.72 7.21
C ASP A 114 10.82 -33.83 7.31
N SER A 115 9.88 -34.14 8.19
CA SER A 115 8.65 -33.35 8.39
C SER A 115 8.93 -31.97 9.00
N GLY A 116 9.91 -31.89 9.91
CA GLY A 116 10.38 -30.63 10.50
C GLY A 116 11.06 -29.72 9.47
N THR A 117 11.89 -30.29 8.59
CA THR A 117 12.54 -29.56 7.50
C THR A 117 11.52 -29.03 6.50
N PHE A 118 10.55 -29.86 6.10
CA PHE A 118 9.47 -29.45 5.20
C PHE A 118 8.70 -28.26 5.78
N SER A 119 8.26 -28.36 7.03
CA SER A 119 7.47 -27.31 7.68
C SER A 119 8.26 -25.99 7.84
N ALA A 120 9.56 -26.08 8.13
CA ALA A 120 10.44 -24.92 8.20
C ALA A 120 10.58 -24.20 6.84
N VAL A 121 10.67 -24.95 5.73
CA VAL A 121 10.74 -24.36 4.38
C VAL A 121 9.47 -23.56 4.05
N PHE A 122 8.29 -24.08 4.39
CA PHE A 122 7.04 -23.35 4.19
C PHE A 122 6.95 -22.07 5.03
N MET A 123 7.39 -22.11 6.29
CA MET A 123 7.43 -20.91 7.13
C MET A 123 8.38 -19.85 6.59
N VAL A 124 9.62 -20.24 6.24
CA VAL A 124 10.63 -19.29 5.72
C VAL A 124 10.20 -18.75 4.36
N GLY A 125 9.72 -19.61 3.46
CA GLY A 125 9.21 -19.20 2.16
C GLY A 125 7.99 -18.30 2.27
N GLY A 126 7.05 -18.61 3.17
CA GLY A 126 5.89 -17.78 3.45
C GLY A 126 6.28 -16.40 3.99
N LEU A 127 7.21 -16.33 4.94
CA LEU A 127 7.72 -15.07 5.47
C LEU A 127 8.41 -14.23 4.38
N ALA A 128 9.28 -14.84 3.57
CA ALA A 128 9.94 -14.15 2.46
C ALA A 128 8.93 -13.60 1.45
N THR A 129 7.88 -14.37 1.14
CA THR A 129 6.80 -13.95 0.24
C THR A 129 6.01 -12.78 0.83
N SER A 130 5.70 -12.82 2.14
CA SER A 130 5.03 -11.70 2.82
C SER A 130 5.86 -10.42 2.82
N ILE A 131 7.19 -10.52 2.93
CA ILE A 131 8.09 -9.35 2.83
C ILE A 131 8.03 -8.78 1.41
N ALA A 132 8.10 -9.62 0.37
CA ALA A 132 7.94 -9.17 -1.01
C ALA A 132 6.60 -8.46 -1.23
N ALA A 133 5.51 -9.02 -0.68
CA ALA A 133 4.19 -8.41 -0.73
C ALA A 133 4.15 -6.99 -0.13
N MET A 134 4.87 -6.76 0.98
CA MET A 134 4.97 -5.43 1.60
C MET A 134 5.66 -4.41 0.68
N PHE A 135 6.69 -4.82 -0.06
CA PHE A 135 7.36 -3.94 -1.02
C PHE A 135 6.43 -3.56 -2.17
N GLU A 136 5.69 -4.51 -2.73
CA GLU A 136 4.71 -4.24 -3.80
C GLU A 136 3.61 -3.29 -3.32
N LEU A 137 3.02 -3.53 -2.14
CA LEU A 137 2.00 -2.63 -1.57
C LEU A 137 2.56 -1.23 -1.28
N SER A 138 3.83 -1.13 -0.87
CA SER A 138 4.49 0.16 -0.67
C SER A 138 4.76 0.88 -2.00
N SER A 139 5.16 0.13 -3.04
CA SER A 139 5.36 0.65 -4.40
C SER A 139 4.05 1.20 -4.97
N ALA A 140 2.95 0.45 -4.81
CA ALA A 140 1.62 0.88 -5.21
C ALA A 140 1.22 2.22 -4.58
N THR A 141 1.53 2.41 -3.30
CA THR A 141 1.24 3.66 -2.59
C THR A 141 2.05 4.83 -3.15
N ALA A 142 3.31 4.60 -3.52
CA ALA A 142 4.16 5.62 -4.15
C ALA A 142 3.63 6.01 -5.53
N HIS A 143 3.33 5.03 -6.39
CA HIS A 143 2.74 5.27 -7.70
C HIS A 143 1.39 6.00 -7.63
N GLN A 144 0.55 5.66 -6.66
CA GLN A 144 -0.71 6.37 -6.41
C GLN A 144 -0.49 7.85 -6.07
N ILE A 145 0.51 8.17 -5.24
CA ILE A 145 0.85 9.56 -4.88
C ILE A 145 1.40 10.31 -6.09
N ASP A 146 2.28 9.67 -6.86
CA ASP A 146 2.89 10.26 -8.06
C ASP A 146 1.85 10.56 -9.14
N ALA A 147 0.91 9.63 -9.39
CA ALA A 147 -0.20 9.84 -10.31
C ALA A 147 -1.03 11.08 -9.95
N ILE A 148 -1.36 11.24 -8.66
CA ILE A 148 -2.12 12.39 -8.15
C ILE A 148 -1.31 13.68 -8.35
N ASN A 149 -0.03 13.69 -7.99
CA ASN A 149 0.84 14.86 -8.11
C ASN A 149 1.00 15.31 -9.56
N ILE A 150 1.35 14.38 -10.46
CA ILE A 150 1.52 14.66 -11.90
C ILE A 150 0.23 15.20 -12.50
N TYR A 151 -0.92 14.60 -12.16
CA TYR A 151 -2.21 15.09 -12.64
C TYR A 151 -2.47 16.52 -12.17
N ASN A 152 -2.29 16.79 -10.88
CA ASN A 152 -2.56 18.10 -10.30
C ASN A 152 -1.63 19.19 -10.85
N ASP A 153 -0.34 18.89 -10.99
CA ASP A 153 0.64 19.80 -11.56
C ASP A 153 0.31 20.10 -13.03
N THR A 154 -0.06 19.08 -13.80
CA THR A 154 -0.47 19.25 -15.20
C THR A 154 -1.73 20.10 -15.32
N MET A 155 -2.74 19.86 -14.47
CA MET A 155 -3.98 20.66 -14.47
C MET A 155 -3.74 22.11 -14.04
N TRP A 156 -2.82 22.31 -13.10
CA TRP A 156 -2.41 23.64 -12.68
C TRP A 156 -1.77 24.44 -13.82
N LEU A 157 -0.86 23.81 -14.58
CA LEU A 157 -0.25 24.42 -15.75
C LEU A 157 -1.27 24.73 -16.84
N ARG A 158 -2.19 23.81 -17.15
CA ARG A 158 -3.28 24.04 -18.11
C ARG A 158 -4.17 25.22 -17.73
N LEU A 159 -4.44 25.39 -16.42
CA LEU A 159 -5.20 26.53 -15.90
C LEU A 159 -4.45 27.85 -16.08
N MET A 160 -3.14 27.88 -15.81
CA MET A 160 -2.30 29.07 -15.98
C MET A 160 -2.13 29.49 -17.45
N ASP A 161 -2.05 28.52 -18.36
CA ASP A 161 -1.90 28.76 -19.80
C ASP A 161 -3.20 29.19 -20.48
N GLY A 162 -4.32 29.28 -19.73
CA GLY A 162 -5.63 29.60 -20.26
C GLY A 162 -6.14 28.57 -21.28
N GLN A 163 -5.60 27.34 -21.24
CA GLN A 163 -6.02 26.30 -22.17
C GLN A 163 -7.45 25.83 -21.84
N PRO A 164 -8.34 25.72 -22.85
CA PRO A 164 -9.66 25.12 -22.67
C PRO A 164 -9.49 23.65 -22.25
N GLY A 165 -9.96 23.31 -21.04
CA GLY A 165 -9.74 22.01 -20.41
C GLY A 165 -9.34 22.09 -18.93
N ALA A 166 -9.04 23.28 -18.41
CA ALA A 166 -9.05 23.51 -16.96
C ALA A 166 -10.42 23.10 -16.41
N ALA A 167 -10.46 22.17 -15.45
CA ALA A 167 -11.66 21.51 -14.98
C ALA A 167 -12.83 22.53 -14.78
N PRO A 168 -13.95 22.39 -15.52
CA PRO A 168 -15.07 23.31 -15.41
C PRO A 168 -15.61 23.32 -13.98
N GLY A 169 -15.73 24.51 -13.37
CA GLY A 169 -16.36 24.67 -12.05
C GLY A 169 -15.39 24.79 -10.88
N LEU A 170 -14.08 24.89 -11.11
CA LEU A 170 -13.19 25.28 -10.02
C LEU A 170 -13.40 26.76 -9.66
N PRO A 171 -13.66 27.09 -8.38
CA PRO A 171 -13.71 28.47 -7.94
C PRO A 171 -12.36 29.14 -8.26
N PRO A 172 -12.33 30.46 -8.51
CA PRO A 172 -11.08 31.20 -8.60
C PRO A 172 -10.23 30.83 -7.40
N LEU A 173 -9.00 30.39 -7.66
CA LEU A 173 -8.06 30.09 -6.58
C LEU A 173 -7.92 31.37 -5.77
N ALA A 174 -8.40 31.34 -4.53
CA ALA A 174 -8.06 32.37 -3.58
C ALA A 174 -6.52 32.44 -3.53
N PRO A 175 -5.92 33.64 -3.54
CA PRO A 175 -4.50 33.78 -3.34
C PRO A 175 -4.09 32.92 -2.13
N LEU A 176 -3.14 32.01 -2.33
CA LEU A 176 -2.52 31.30 -1.22
C LEU A 176 -2.00 32.39 -0.28
N ASP A 177 -2.65 32.59 0.86
CA ASP A 177 -2.16 33.48 1.90
C ASP A 177 -0.91 32.80 2.49
N PRO A 178 0.30 33.31 2.26
CA PRO A 178 1.51 32.73 2.85
C PRO A 178 1.51 32.82 4.39
N GLY A 179 0.52 33.49 5.00
CA GLY A 179 0.42 33.75 6.44
C GLY A 179 -0.32 32.71 7.28
N THR A 180 -1.01 31.72 6.71
CA THR A 180 -1.79 30.72 7.48
C THR A 180 -1.10 29.36 7.59
N ALA A 181 0.20 29.34 7.85
CA ALA A 181 0.80 28.16 8.46
C ALA A 181 0.09 27.98 9.82
N ASP A 182 -0.76 26.96 9.93
CA ASP A 182 -1.36 26.58 11.20
C ASP A 182 -0.23 26.48 12.25
N PRO A 183 -0.37 27.13 13.42
CA PRO A 183 0.63 26.97 14.47
C PRO A 183 0.74 25.48 14.80
N GLU A 184 1.96 24.94 14.71
CA GLU A 184 2.25 23.56 15.13
C GLU A 184 1.72 23.33 16.56
N PRO A 185 1.00 22.22 16.81
CA PRO A 185 0.59 21.83 18.16
C PRO A 185 1.76 21.31 19.02
#